data_AF-A0A7I0J4E6-F1
#
_entry.id   AF-A0A7I0J4E6-F1
#
_cell.length_a   1.000
_cell.length_b   1.000
_cell.length_c   1.000
_cell.angle_alpha   90.00
_cell.angle_beta   90.00
_cell.angle_gamma   90.00
#
_symmetry.space_group_name_H-M   'P 1'
#
loop_
_entity.id
_entity.type
_entity.pdbx_description
1 polymer ?
#
loop_
_entity_poly.entity_id
_entity_poly.type
_entity_poly.pdbx_seq_one_letter_code
_entity_poly.pdbx_strand_id
1 'polypeptide(L)'
;AFKDVTTLFLLNAVTGDEFAQAIITLNVAREAGVDRIVYLSVFEADRAVNVPHFAVKFGAERMLVQMDFSATILRPTYFIDNESMVKDVIME
;
A
#
# COMPACT_ATOMS: atom_id res chain seq x y z
N ALA A 1 4.40 -17.63 6.96
CA ALA A 1 3.33 -16.89 6.27
C ALA A 1 3.41 -17.07 4.76
N PHE A 2 4.56 -16.83 4.12
CA PHE A 2 4.69 -16.81 2.65
C PHE A 2 5.11 -18.12 1.99
N LYS A 3 5.25 -19.21 2.75
CA LYS A 3 5.62 -20.51 2.19
C LYS A 3 4.57 -20.93 1.16
N ASP A 4 5.03 -21.29 -0.04
CA ASP A 4 4.20 -21.72 -1.18
C ASP A 4 3.20 -20.64 -1.68
N VAL A 5 3.40 -19.36 -1.32
CA VAL A 5 2.61 -18.23 -1.81
C VAL A 5 3.22 -17.68 -3.09
N THR A 6 2.43 -17.60 -4.16
CA THR A 6 2.85 -17.05 -5.46
C THR A 6 2.46 -15.59 -5.65
N THR A 7 1.45 -15.11 -4.93
CA THR A 7 0.93 -13.74 -5.04
C THR A 7 0.57 -13.17 -3.67
N LEU A 8 1.02 -11.95 -3.39
CA LEU A 8 0.74 -11.22 -2.14
C LEU A 8 -0.12 -9.99 -2.42
N PHE A 9 -1.23 -9.83 -1.69
CA PHE A 9 -1.92 -8.56 -1.57
C PHE A 9 -1.35 -7.77 -0.39
N LEU A 10 -0.70 -6.64 -0.65
CA LEU A 10 -0.06 -5.80 0.36
C LEU A 10 -0.93 -4.57 0.67
N LEU A 11 -1.40 -4.51 1.92
CA LEU A 11 -2.14 -3.41 2.51
C LEU A 11 -1.53 -3.10 3.89
N ASN A 12 -1.00 -1.90 4.05
CA ASN A 12 -0.46 -1.41 5.32
C ASN A 12 -1.42 -0.44 5.97
N ALA A 13 -1.49 -0.49 7.30
CA ALA A 13 -2.17 0.52 8.09
C ALA A 13 -1.40 1.85 7.99
N VAL A 14 -2.13 2.97 8.10
CA VAL A 14 -1.51 4.31 8.14
C VAL A 14 -0.96 4.53 9.55
N THR A 15 0.29 4.12 9.76
CA THR A 15 1.03 4.25 11.01
C THR A 15 2.38 4.91 10.78
N GLY A 16 3.04 5.38 11.85
CA GLY A 16 4.36 6.04 11.75
C GLY A 16 5.46 5.14 11.17
N ASP A 17 5.27 3.82 11.19
CA ASP A 17 6.17 2.80 10.67
C ASP A 17 5.65 2.14 9.38
N GLU A 18 4.60 2.68 8.74
CA GLU A 18 3.98 2.13 7.52
C GLU A 18 5.02 1.78 6.46
N PHE A 19 5.97 2.69 6.21
CA PHE A 19 7.00 2.47 5.21
C PHE A 19 7.91 1.30 5.59
N ALA A 20 8.41 1.26 6.83
CA ALA A 20 9.28 0.18 7.31
C ALA A 20 8.57 -1.19 7.24
N GLN A 21 7.28 -1.25 7.58
CA GLN A 21 6.48 -2.47 7.45
C GLN A 21 6.36 -2.94 6.00
N ALA A 22 6.19 -2.01 5.05
CA ALA A 22 6.19 -2.36 3.63
C ALA A 22 7.56 -2.93 3.18
N ILE A 23 8.67 -2.29 3.57
CA ILE A 23 10.03 -2.77 3.25
C ILE A 23 10.27 -4.17 3.78
N ILE A 24 9.98 -4.40 5.06
CA ILE A 24 10.18 -5.70 5.72
C ILE A 24 9.35 -6.77 5.00
N THR A 25 8.08 -6.46 4.72
CA THR A 25 7.16 -7.39 4.06
C THR A 25 7.65 -7.75 2.66
N LEU A 26 8.08 -6.77 1.86
CA LEU A 26 8.58 -7.00 0.51
C LEU A 26 9.88 -7.82 0.50
N ASN A 27 10.79 -7.60 1.45
CA ASN A 27 12.00 -8.41 1.57
C ASN A 27 11.67 -9.86 1.91
N VAL A 28 10.80 -10.10 2.89
CA VAL A 28 10.38 -11.46 3.26
C VAL A 28 9.63 -12.15 2.11
N ALA A 29 8.79 -11.40 1.38
CA ALA A 29 8.09 -11.93 0.20
C ALA A 29 9.07 -12.36 -0.90
N ARG A 30 10.12 -11.56 -1.15
CA ARG A 30 11.19 -11.88 -2.11
C ARG A 30 11.95 -13.13 -1.70
N GLU A 31 12.35 -13.22 -0.44
CA GLU A 31 13.06 -14.39 0.12
C GLU A 31 12.22 -15.67 0.02
N ALA A 32 10.91 -15.55 0.17
CA ALA A 32 9.97 -16.67 0.06
C ALA A 32 9.63 -17.05 -1.39
N GLY A 33 10.10 -16.31 -2.40
CA GLY A 33 9.84 -16.58 -3.81
C GLY A 33 8.46 -16.13 -4.30
N VAL A 34 7.84 -15.15 -3.63
CA VAL A 34 6.60 -14.53 -4.14
C VAL A 34 6.92 -13.79 -5.44
N ASP A 35 6.20 -14.13 -6.52
CA ASP A 35 6.42 -13.57 -7.86
C ASP A 35 5.63 -12.28 -8.08
N ARG A 36 4.36 -12.26 -7.61
CA ARG A 36 3.43 -11.15 -7.88
C ARG A 36 3.00 -10.41 -6.61
N ILE A 37 2.98 -9.09 -6.70
CA ILE A 37 2.45 -8.22 -5.64
C ILE A 37 1.27 -7.43 -6.18
N VAL A 38 0.17 -7.40 -5.44
CA VAL A 38 -0.90 -6.42 -5.62
C VAL A 38 -0.81 -5.45 -4.46
N TYR A 39 -0.47 -4.19 -4.72
CA TYR A 39 -0.26 -3.18 -3.68
C TYR A 39 -1.39 -2.17 -3.65
N LEU A 40 -2.00 -1.96 -2.47
CA LEU A 40 -2.98 -0.90 -2.26
C LEU A 40 -2.28 0.41 -1.87
N SER A 41 -2.01 1.23 -2.87
CA SER A 41 -1.47 2.58 -2.75
C SER A 41 -2.62 3.59 -2.55
N VAL A 42 -2.50 4.78 -3.15
CA VAL A 42 -3.48 5.86 -3.09
C VAL A 42 -3.48 6.67 -4.38
N PHE A 43 -4.62 7.25 -4.72
CA PHE A 43 -4.76 8.20 -5.84
C PHE A 43 -3.68 9.28 -5.79
N GLU A 44 -3.07 9.59 -6.94
CA GLU A 44 -2.06 10.66 -7.07
C GLU A 44 -0.90 10.60 -6.07
N ALA A 45 -0.50 9.39 -5.65
CA ALA A 45 0.65 9.19 -4.76
C ALA A 45 1.92 9.91 -5.25
N ASP A 46 2.13 9.98 -6.58
CA ASP A 46 3.27 10.64 -7.22
C ASP A 46 3.17 12.18 -7.30
N ARG A 47 1.97 12.75 -7.10
CA ARG A 47 1.72 14.20 -7.22
C ARG A 47 1.45 14.88 -5.89
N ALA A 48 0.83 14.17 -4.94
CA ALA A 48 0.44 14.68 -3.63
C ALA A 48 1.38 14.24 -2.51
N VAL A 49 2.69 14.19 -2.78
CA VAL A 49 3.75 13.80 -1.83
C VAL A 49 3.85 14.71 -0.58
N ASN A 50 3.22 15.88 -0.60
CA ASN A 50 3.09 16.74 0.58
C ASN A 50 2.12 16.16 1.64
N VAL A 51 1.30 15.18 1.26
CA VAL A 51 0.48 14.40 2.20
C VAL A 51 1.33 13.24 2.72
N PRO A 52 1.68 13.18 4.02
CA PRO A 52 2.71 12.24 4.50
C PRO A 52 2.47 10.77 4.15
N HIS A 53 1.23 10.28 4.27
CA HIS A 53 0.89 8.90 3.93
C HIS A 53 0.86 8.63 2.41
N PHE A 54 0.76 9.66 1.56
CA PHE A 54 0.91 9.51 0.10
C PHE A 54 2.38 9.34 -0.27
N ALA A 55 3.28 10.10 0.36
CA ALA A 55 4.72 9.96 0.14
C ALA A 55 5.21 8.55 0.49
N VAL A 56 4.73 7.98 1.61
CA VAL A 56 5.04 6.61 2.02
C VAL A 56 4.59 5.60 0.95
N LYS A 57 3.34 5.72 0.48
CA LYS A 57 2.80 4.83 -0.54
C LYS A 57 3.53 4.94 -1.87
N PHE A 58 3.87 6.16 -2.29
CA PHE A 58 4.71 6.36 -3.48
C PHE A 58 6.11 5.76 -3.32
N GLY A 59 6.71 5.87 -2.14
CA GLY A 59 7.96 5.19 -1.80
C GLY A 59 7.87 3.67 -1.97
N ALA A 60 6.79 3.05 -1.47
CA ALA A 60 6.57 1.61 -1.61
C ALA A 60 6.35 1.19 -3.09
N GLU A 61 5.64 1.99 -3.88
CA GLU A 61 5.51 1.75 -5.33
C GLU A 61 6.87 1.75 -6.04
N ARG A 62 7.74 2.72 -5.71
CA ARG A 62 9.10 2.80 -6.24
C ARG A 62 9.92 1.58 -5.87
N MET A 63 9.74 1.06 -4.66
CA MET A 63 10.42 -0.14 -4.19
C MET A 63 9.99 -1.40 -4.95
N LEU A 64 8.70 -1.56 -5.24
CA LEU A 64 8.22 -2.68 -6.06
C LEU A 64 8.94 -2.75 -7.41
N VAL A 65 9.13 -1.58 -8.04
CA VAL A 65 9.90 -1.46 -9.29
C VAL A 65 11.38 -1.76 -9.07
N GLN A 66 12.00 -1.21 -8.02
CA GLN A 66 13.43 -1.44 -7.73
C GLN A 66 13.76 -2.90 -7.36
N MET A 67 12.80 -3.61 -6.77
CA MET A 67 12.95 -5.01 -6.36
C MET A 67 12.58 -5.99 -7.48
N ASP A 68 12.15 -5.49 -8.64
CA ASP A 68 11.77 -6.26 -9.83
C ASP A 68 10.60 -7.23 -9.59
N PHE A 69 9.63 -6.80 -8.77
CA PHE A 69 8.39 -7.56 -8.59
C PHE A 69 7.45 -7.42 -9.79
N SER A 70 6.73 -8.50 -10.13
CA SER A 70 5.54 -8.40 -10.97
C SER A 70 4.43 -7.69 -10.19
N ALA A 71 4.36 -6.37 -10.27
CA ALA A 71 3.47 -5.57 -9.43
C ALA A 71 2.22 -5.04 -10.15
N THR A 72 1.07 -5.14 -9.49
CA THR A 72 -0.15 -4.37 -9.83
C THR A 72 -0.40 -3.37 -8.71
N ILE A 73 -0.47 -2.08 -9.05
CA ILE A 73 -0.67 -1.01 -8.07
C ILE A 73 -2.12 -0.53 -8.20
N LEU A 74 -2.88 -0.68 -7.12
CA LEU A 74 -4.22 -0.14 -6.99
C LEU A 74 -4.13 1.21 -6.28
N ARG A 75 -4.64 2.27 -6.91
CA ARG A 75 -4.62 3.64 -6.37
C ARG A 75 -6.06 4.12 -6.09
N PRO A 76 -6.69 3.64 -5.00
CA PRO A 76 -8.04 4.07 -4.64
C PRO A 76 -8.08 5.57 -4.33
N THR A 77 -9.24 6.17 -4.58
CA THR A 77 -9.60 7.51 -4.13
C THR A 77 -10.21 7.43 -2.72
N TYR A 78 -11.09 8.37 -2.38
CA TYR A 78 -11.89 8.32 -1.16
C TYR A 78 -12.70 7.01 -1.06
N PHE A 79 -12.70 6.39 0.12
CA PHE A 79 -13.49 5.19 0.40
C PHE A 79 -14.92 5.57 0.80
N ILE A 80 -15.91 4.97 0.16
CA ILE A 80 -17.34 5.19 0.49
C ILE A 80 -17.64 4.76 1.93
N ASP A 81 -16.92 3.77 2.45
CA ASP A 81 -17.03 3.33 3.84
C ASP A 81 -16.77 4.46 4.85
N ASN A 82 -15.97 5.47 4.48
CA ASN A 82 -15.72 6.64 5.32
C ASN A 82 -17.01 7.43 5.63
N GLU A 83 -18.02 7.38 4.75
CA GLU A 83 -19.31 8.05 4.96
C GLU A 83 -19.99 7.58 6.26
N SER A 84 -19.79 6.31 6.64
CA SER A 84 -20.32 5.77 7.90
C SER A 84 -19.72 6.47 9.13
N MET A 85 -18.48 6.93 9.05
CA MET A 85 -17.76 7.59 10.15
C MET A 85 -18.12 9.06 10.30
N VAL A 86 -18.56 9.71 9.21
CA VAL A 86 -18.86 11.15 9.18
C VAL A 86 -20.36 11.45 9.15
N LYS A 87 -21.21 10.43 8.99
CA LYS A 87 -22.66 10.55 8.85
C LYS A 87 -23.30 11.48 9.89
N ASP A 88 -22.97 11.28 11.16
CA ASP A 88 -23.58 12.03 12.26
C ASP A 88 -23.18 13.51 12.22
N VAL A 89 -21.97 13.84 11.75
CA VAL A 89 -21.49 15.23 11.62
C VAL A 89 -22.11 15.93 10.40
N ILE A 90 -22.42 15.18 9.34
CA ILE A 90 -22.96 15.75 8.09
C ILE A 90 -24.48 16.00 8.17
N MET A 91 -25.21 15.18 8.92
CA MET A 91 -26.67 15.21 8.98
C MET A 91 -27.23 16.12 10.10
N GLU A 92 -26.35 16.73 10.89
CA GLU A 92 -26.67 17.73 11.93
C GLU A 92 -26.56 19.16 11.36
#